data_AF-A0A1J1LDW0-F1
#
_entry.id   AF-A0A1J1LDW0-F1
#
_cell.length_a   1.000
_cell.length_b   1.000
_cell.length_c   1.000
_cell.angle_alpha   90.00
_cell.angle_beta   90.00
_cell.angle_gamma   90.00
#
_symmetry.space_group_name_H-M   'P 1'
#
loop_
_entity.id
_entity.type
_entity.pdbx_description
1 polymer ?
#
loop_
_entity_poly.entity_id
_entity_poly.type
_entity_poly.pdbx_seq_one_letter_code
_entity_poly.pdbx_strand_id
1 'polypeptide(L)'
;MTHNQTQDVLAFLNEIIPDTPNTRLVERQELFRVALTQVMRNLRKKMGLTQAELAEKMGVGQSWVSKLESANNDHTFESVLAYLDALGADFEASFLLNGQKVAGVAAKLGITPQEFEETIKTVLDDIEELPPQENPQTPEFDLISSEQKTKCKQAQNLVSKDGFWGTAA
;
A
#
# COMPACT_ATOMS: atom_id res chain seq x y z
N MET A 1 -35.31 -17.50 7.10
CA MET A 1 -34.62 -16.36 7.73
C MET A 1 -33.15 -16.50 7.42
N THR A 2 -32.69 -15.91 6.32
CA THR A 2 -31.26 -15.87 5.97
C THR A 2 -30.64 -14.72 6.75
N HIS A 3 -30.04 -15.04 7.89
CA HIS A 3 -29.16 -14.13 8.62
C HIS A 3 -28.06 -13.70 7.64
N ASN A 4 -27.92 -12.39 7.41
CA ASN A 4 -26.98 -11.85 6.45
C ASN A 4 -25.56 -12.04 7.03
N GLN A 5 -24.91 -13.15 6.70
CA GLN A 5 -23.64 -13.58 7.29
C GLN A 5 -22.58 -12.47 7.33
N THR A 6 -22.56 -11.57 6.33
CA THR A 6 -21.66 -10.41 6.31
C THR A 6 -21.97 -9.40 7.40
N GLN A 7 -23.25 -9.14 7.66
CA GLN A 7 -23.69 -8.19 8.67
C GLN A 7 -23.41 -8.69 10.09
N ASP A 8 -23.50 -10.00 10.31
CA ASP A 8 -23.18 -10.62 11.60
C ASP A 8 -21.68 -10.61 11.87
N VAL A 9 -20.86 -10.84 10.83
CA VAL A 9 -19.39 -10.69 10.93
C VAL A 9 -19.01 -9.25 11.25
N LEU A 10 -19.60 -8.26 10.59
CA LEU A 10 -19.31 -6.84 10.88
C LEU A 10 -19.76 -6.43 12.29
N ALA A 11 -20.92 -6.92 12.75
CA ALA A 11 -21.39 -6.65 14.11
C ALA A 11 -20.45 -7.21 15.17
N PHE A 12 -19.97 -8.45 14.98
CA PHE A 12 -19.00 -9.10 15.86
C PHE A 12 -17.65 -8.38 15.88
N LEU A 13 -17.16 -7.92 14.71
CA LEU A 13 -15.90 -7.17 14.63
C LEU A 13 -16.00 -5.84 15.39
N ASN A 14 -17.12 -5.12 15.28
CA ASN A 14 -17.34 -3.87 16.02
C ASN A 14 -17.41 -4.08 17.54
N GLU A 15 -17.76 -5.28 18.01
CA GLU A 15 -17.80 -5.61 19.44
C GLU A 15 -16.40 -5.86 20.03
N ILE A 16 -15.51 -6.47 19.24
CA ILE A 16 -14.16 -6.87 19.68
C ILE A 16 -13.11 -5.79 19.43
N ILE A 17 -13.28 -5.03 18.34
CA ILE A 17 -12.29 -4.07 17.88
C ILE A 17 -12.80 -2.66 18.23
N PRO A 18 -12.08 -1.91 19.10
CA PRO A 18 -12.52 -0.58 19.49
C PRO A 18 -12.47 0.40 18.32
N ASP A 19 -13.52 1.19 18.18
CA ASP A 19 -13.63 2.21 17.13
C ASP A 19 -12.75 3.43 17.46
N THR A 20 -11.49 3.37 17.00
CA THR A 20 -10.49 4.43 17.18
C THR A 20 -9.99 4.95 15.83
N PRO A 21 -9.45 6.19 15.75
CA PRO A 21 -8.86 6.70 14.50
C PRO A 21 -7.79 5.76 13.90
N ASN A 22 -6.99 5.11 14.74
CA ASN A 22 -5.98 4.15 14.30
C ASN A 22 -6.62 2.88 13.74
N THR A 23 -7.63 2.33 14.43
CA THR A 23 -8.39 1.16 13.96
C THR A 23 -8.99 1.42 12.57
N ARG A 24 -9.67 2.56 12.40
CA ARG A 24 -10.28 2.95 11.10
C ARG A 24 -9.24 3.15 9.99
N LEU A 25 -8.02 3.58 10.34
CA LEU A 25 -6.94 3.69 9.36
C LEU A 25 -6.48 2.29 8.91
N VAL A 26 -6.24 1.39 9.87
CA VAL A 26 -5.87 0.00 9.59
C VAL A 26 -6.94 -0.66 8.72
N GLU A 27 -8.21 -0.58 9.08
CA GLU A 27 -9.31 -1.14 8.28
C GLU A 27 -9.32 -0.65 6.82
N ARG A 28 -9.11 0.66 6.60
CA ARG A 28 -9.04 1.22 5.24
C ARG A 28 -7.80 0.75 4.48
N GLN A 29 -6.66 0.60 5.15
CA GLN A 29 -5.44 0.05 4.55
C GLN A 29 -5.63 -1.42 4.17
N GLU A 30 -6.27 -2.21 5.03
CA GLU A 30 -6.60 -3.62 4.80
C GLU A 30 -7.56 -3.79 3.63
N LEU A 31 -8.62 -2.97 3.57
CA LEU A 31 -9.56 -2.94 2.45
C LEU A 31 -8.85 -2.62 1.13
N PHE A 32 -7.97 -1.61 1.15
CA PHE A 32 -7.16 -1.25 -0.01
C PHE A 32 -6.25 -2.40 -0.45
N ARG A 33 -5.56 -3.07 0.49
CA ARG A 33 -4.69 -4.21 0.21
C ARG A 33 -5.47 -5.33 -0.46
N VAL A 34 -6.62 -5.73 0.09
CA VAL A 34 -7.50 -6.75 -0.49
C VAL A 34 -7.94 -6.37 -1.91
N ALA A 35 -8.38 -5.13 -2.11
CA ALA A 35 -8.83 -4.66 -3.42
C ALA A 35 -7.70 -4.67 -4.45
N LEU A 36 -6.52 -4.16 -4.10
CA LEU A 36 -5.34 -4.14 -4.96
C LEU A 36 -4.92 -5.56 -5.35
N THR A 37 -4.77 -6.46 -4.38
CA THR A 37 -4.46 -7.88 -4.61
C THR A 37 -5.48 -8.53 -5.55
N GLN A 38 -6.77 -8.22 -5.39
CA GLN A 38 -7.82 -8.77 -6.26
C GLN A 38 -7.71 -8.25 -7.69
N VAL A 39 -7.40 -6.96 -7.87
CA VAL A 39 -7.16 -6.36 -9.20
C VAL A 39 -5.97 -7.03 -9.89
N MET A 40 -4.85 -7.20 -9.19
CA MET A 40 -3.64 -7.87 -9.71
C MET A 40 -3.95 -9.30 -10.17
N ARG A 41 -4.62 -10.09 -9.32
CA ARG A 41 -5.06 -11.45 -9.66
C ARG A 41 -5.95 -11.48 -10.91
N ASN A 42 -6.86 -10.53 -11.02
CA ASN A 42 -7.76 -10.42 -12.17
C ASN A 42 -6.99 -10.07 -13.45
N LEU A 43 -6.02 -9.16 -13.39
CA LEU A 43 -5.16 -8.82 -14.52
C LEU A 43 -4.38 -10.03 -15.01
N ARG A 44 -3.70 -10.76 -14.12
CA ARG A 44 -2.98 -12.00 -14.50
C ARG A 44 -3.91 -13.00 -15.17
N LYS A 45 -5.11 -13.23 -14.59
CA LYS A 45 -6.10 -14.15 -15.17
C LYS A 45 -6.60 -13.70 -16.54
N LYS A 46 -6.79 -12.40 -16.76
CA LYS A 46 -7.15 -11.83 -18.08
C LYS A 46 -6.06 -12.09 -19.13
N MET A 47 -4.80 -12.11 -18.71
CA MET A 47 -3.67 -12.48 -19.56
C MET A 47 -3.54 -14.01 -19.79
N GLY A 48 -4.41 -14.82 -19.20
CA GLY A 48 -4.40 -16.28 -19.35
C GLY A 48 -3.27 -16.99 -18.59
N LEU A 49 -2.54 -16.28 -17.72
CA LEU A 49 -1.38 -16.82 -17.01
C LEU A 49 -1.77 -17.45 -15.67
N THR A 50 -1.13 -18.56 -15.34
CA THR A 50 -1.05 -19.12 -13.99
C THR A 50 -0.05 -18.35 -13.13
N GLN A 51 -0.05 -18.58 -11.81
CA GLN A 51 0.95 -17.98 -10.92
C GLN A 51 2.37 -18.47 -11.26
N ALA A 52 2.51 -19.72 -11.72
CA ALA A 52 3.80 -20.30 -12.08
C ALA A 52 4.36 -19.66 -13.36
N GLU A 53 3.54 -19.49 -14.39
CA GLU A 53 3.95 -18.86 -15.65
C GLU A 53 4.31 -17.38 -15.47
N LEU A 54 3.56 -16.65 -14.63
CA LEU A 54 3.93 -15.27 -14.29
C LEU A 54 5.28 -15.24 -13.54
N ALA A 55 5.47 -16.15 -12.58
CA ALA A 55 6.72 -16.23 -11.83
C ALA A 55 7.92 -16.55 -12.74
N GLU A 56 7.74 -17.46 -13.69
CA GLU A 56 8.74 -17.79 -14.71
C GLU A 56 9.08 -16.58 -15.58
N LYS A 57 8.07 -15.83 -16.05
CA LYS A 57 8.28 -14.58 -16.81
C LYS A 57 9.06 -13.53 -16.01
N MET A 58 8.87 -13.51 -14.69
CA MET A 58 9.55 -12.60 -13.77
C MET A 58 10.94 -13.09 -13.32
N GLY A 59 11.32 -14.33 -13.62
CA GLY A 59 12.55 -14.93 -13.12
C GLY A 59 12.57 -15.16 -11.60
N VAL A 60 11.39 -15.33 -10.97
CA VAL A 60 11.23 -15.54 -9.53
C VAL A 60 10.54 -16.88 -9.23
N GLY A 61 10.52 -17.30 -7.97
CA GLY A 61 9.77 -18.50 -7.56
C GLY A 61 8.25 -18.25 -7.53
N GLN A 62 7.45 -19.28 -7.84
CA GLN A 62 5.98 -19.21 -7.76
C GLN A 62 5.45 -18.79 -6.38
N SER A 63 6.20 -19.10 -5.31
CA SER A 63 5.88 -18.66 -3.95
C SER A 63 5.93 -17.14 -3.77
N TRP A 64 6.73 -16.42 -4.57
CA TRP A 64 6.78 -14.96 -4.57
C TRP A 64 5.47 -14.38 -5.11
N VAL A 65 5.00 -14.89 -6.26
CA VAL A 65 3.71 -14.51 -6.85
C VAL A 65 2.54 -14.88 -5.93
N SER A 66 2.58 -16.05 -5.32
CA SER A 66 1.54 -16.51 -4.37
C SER A 66 1.44 -15.59 -3.15
N LYS A 67 2.58 -15.19 -2.57
CA LYS A 67 2.61 -14.23 -1.45
C LYS A 67 2.05 -12.87 -1.86
N LEU A 68 2.43 -12.38 -3.04
CA LEU A 68 1.96 -11.09 -3.57
C LEU A 68 0.48 -11.10 -3.96
N GLU A 69 -0.08 -12.27 -4.28
CA GLU A 69 -1.51 -12.46 -4.53
C GLU A 69 -2.31 -12.83 -3.27
N SER A 70 -1.68 -12.79 -2.11
CA SER A 70 -2.30 -13.07 -0.82
C SER A 70 -2.42 -11.81 0.00
N ALA A 71 -3.65 -11.40 0.27
CA ALA A 71 -3.94 -10.25 1.13
C ALA A 71 -3.52 -10.48 2.60
N ASN A 72 -2.95 -11.62 2.96
CA ASN A 72 -2.40 -11.90 4.28
C ASN A 72 -0.88 -11.66 4.38
N ASN A 73 -0.26 -11.13 3.33
CA ASN A 73 1.15 -10.74 3.33
C ASN A 73 1.26 -9.25 3.00
N ASP A 74 2.23 -8.59 3.62
CA ASP A 74 2.59 -7.24 3.22
C ASP A 74 3.25 -7.25 1.83
N HIS A 75 3.00 -6.20 1.07
CA HIS A 75 3.54 -6.00 -0.25
C HIS A 75 4.31 -4.70 -0.26
N THR A 76 5.57 -4.73 -0.68
CA THR A 76 6.26 -3.48 -0.98
C THR A 76 5.68 -2.91 -2.26
N PHE A 77 5.68 -1.58 -2.39
CA PHE A 77 5.17 -0.93 -3.58
C PHE A 77 5.97 -1.34 -4.83
N GLU A 78 7.29 -1.53 -4.68
CA GLU A 78 8.19 -2.03 -5.72
C GLU A 78 7.77 -3.43 -6.21
N SER A 79 7.31 -4.30 -5.29
CA SER A 79 6.84 -5.64 -5.66
C SER A 79 5.57 -5.58 -6.50
N VAL A 80 4.66 -4.64 -6.18
CA VAL A 80 3.45 -4.39 -6.98
C VAL A 80 3.83 -3.89 -8.38
N LEU A 81 4.75 -2.94 -8.48
CA LEU A 81 5.20 -2.42 -9.77
C LEU A 81 5.88 -3.50 -10.61
N ALA A 82 6.78 -4.30 -10.05
CA ALA A 82 7.43 -5.40 -10.77
C ALA A 82 6.41 -6.44 -11.29
N TYR A 83 5.37 -6.73 -10.51
CA TYR A 83 4.29 -7.62 -10.94
C TYR A 83 3.48 -7.03 -12.10
N LEU A 84 3.15 -5.73 -12.04
CA LEU A 84 2.40 -5.05 -13.09
C LEU A 84 3.24 -4.90 -14.38
N ASP A 85 4.53 -4.62 -14.25
CA ASP A 85 5.49 -4.59 -15.36
C ASP A 85 5.55 -5.93 -16.08
N ALA A 86 5.64 -7.04 -15.32
CA ALA A 86 5.61 -8.38 -15.89
C ALA A 86 4.29 -8.71 -16.64
N LEU A 87 3.21 -8.00 -16.33
CA LEU A 87 1.94 -8.09 -17.05
C LEU A 87 1.82 -7.07 -18.20
N GLY A 88 2.78 -6.15 -18.36
CA GLY A 88 2.72 -5.04 -19.30
C GLY A 88 1.65 -4.01 -18.95
N ALA A 89 1.35 -3.86 -17.65
CA ALA A 89 0.34 -2.95 -17.14
C ALA A 89 0.99 -1.73 -16.50
N ASP A 90 0.50 -0.54 -16.84
CA ASP A 90 0.84 0.70 -16.14
C ASP A 90 0.09 0.81 -14.80
N PHE A 91 0.60 1.65 -13.91
CA PHE A 91 -0.04 2.01 -12.65
C PHE A 91 -0.28 3.53 -12.58
N GLU A 92 -1.45 3.95 -12.09
CA GLU A 92 -1.73 5.36 -11.78
C GLU A 92 -2.31 5.47 -10.37
N ALA A 93 -1.74 6.36 -9.57
CA ALA A 93 -2.31 6.81 -8.30
C ALA A 93 -2.92 8.20 -8.47
N SER A 94 -4.07 8.43 -7.82
CA SER A 94 -4.68 9.75 -7.73
C SER A 94 -4.80 10.17 -6.28
N PHE A 95 -4.51 11.44 -6.00
CA PHE A 95 -4.56 12.03 -4.67
C PHE A 95 -5.79 12.92 -4.59
N LEU A 96 -6.60 12.72 -3.55
CA LEU A 96 -7.83 13.47 -3.34
C LEU A 96 -7.73 14.29 -2.05
N LEU A 97 -8.14 15.56 -2.13
CA LEU A 97 -8.36 16.43 -0.98
C LEU A 97 -9.84 16.82 -0.95
N ASN A 98 -10.52 16.59 0.17
CA ASN A 98 -11.95 16.86 0.32
C ASN A 98 -12.83 16.20 -0.77
N GLY A 99 -12.42 15.03 -1.25
CA GLY A 99 -13.12 14.29 -2.31
C GLY A 99 -12.85 14.78 -3.74
N GLN A 100 -12.00 15.79 -3.93
CA GLN A 100 -11.61 16.30 -5.25
C GLN A 100 -10.20 15.83 -5.60
N LYS A 101 -9.97 15.32 -6.83
CA LYS A 101 -8.62 14.95 -7.31
C LYS A 101 -7.76 16.21 -7.40
N VAL A 102 -6.67 16.24 -6.66
CA VAL A 102 -5.71 17.36 -6.62
C VAL A 102 -4.41 17.06 -7.38
N ALA A 103 -4.03 15.79 -7.46
CA ALA A 103 -2.84 15.36 -8.18
C ALA A 103 -2.99 13.90 -8.65
N GLY A 104 -2.12 13.48 -9.57
CA GLY A 104 -1.95 12.09 -9.95
C GLY A 104 -0.49 11.79 -10.27
N VAL A 105 -0.07 10.55 -10.04
CA VAL A 105 1.27 10.06 -10.38
C VAL A 105 1.09 8.76 -11.14
N ALA A 106 1.65 8.66 -12.34
CA ALA A 106 1.63 7.46 -13.15
C ALA A 106 3.02 6.81 -13.18
N ALA A 107 3.07 5.53 -12.85
CA ALA A 107 4.19 4.67 -13.18
C ALA A 107 3.87 3.98 -14.50
N LYS A 108 4.49 4.50 -15.56
CA LYS A 108 4.38 3.96 -16.90
C LYS A 108 5.46 2.88 -17.05
N LEU A 109 5.04 1.63 -16.98
CA LEU A 109 5.93 0.48 -16.88
C LEU A 109 6.24 -0.10 -18.26
N GLY A 110 5.38 0.13 -19.25
CA GLY A 110 5.60 -0.29 -20.64
C GLY A 110 6.42 0.67 -21.51
N ILE A 111 7.11 1.66 -20.93
CA ILE A 111 7.83 2.70 -21.69
C ILE A 111 9.14 2.17 -22.31
N THR A 112 9.42 2.54 -23.55
CA THR A 112 10.74 2.34 -24.17
C THR A 112 11.84 3.24 -23.56
N PRO A 113 13.14 2.88 -23.61
CA PRO A 113 14.20 3.73 -23.07
C PRO A 113 14.18 5.18 -23.57
N GLN A 114 13.74 5.39 -24.81
CA GLN A 114 13.66 6.70 -25.46
C GLN A 114 12.53 7.55 -24.87
N GLU A 115 11.34 6.99 -24.73
CA GLU A 115 10.20 7.67 -24.11
C GLU A 115 10.42 7.90 -22.59
N PHE A 116 11.27 7.09 -21.95
CA PHE A 116 11.65 7.25 -20.54
C PHE A 116 12.52 8.49 -20.32
N GLU A 117 13.51 8.71 -21.19
CA GLU A 117 14.36 9.91 -21.16
C GLU A 117 13.54 11.19 -21.37
N GLU A 118 12.59 11.17 -22.30
CA GLU A 118 11.67 12.29 -22.52
C GLU A 118 10.77 12.54 -21.30
N THR A 119 10.26 11.48 -20.68
CA THR A 119 9.44 11.58 -19.46
C THR A 119 10.23 12.16 -18.28
N ILE A 120 11.46 11.69 -18.03
CA ILE A 120 12.34 12.23 -16.99
C ILE A 120 12.56 13.73 -17.19
N LYS A 121 12.85 14.13 -18.43
CA LYS A 121 13.09 15.52 -18.76
C LYS A 121 11.88 16.39 -18.41
N THR A 122 10.68 15.96 -18.80
CA THR A 122 9.44 16.68 -18.44
C THR A 122 9.17 16.72 -16.93
N VAL A 123 9.35 15.61 -16.21
CA VAL A 123 9.10 15.54 -14.75
C VAL A 123 10.08 16.42 -13.97
N LEU A 124 11.34 16.50 -14.40
CA LEU A 124 12.36 17.33 -13.76
C LEU A 124 12.22 18.81 -14.13
N ASP A 125 11.78 19.11 -15.36
CA ASP A 125 11.57 20.48 -15.84
C ASP A 125 10.30 21.13 -15.21
N ASP A 126 9.32 20.32 -14.79
CA ASP A 126 8.10 20.78 -14.07
C ASP A 126 8.33 21.04 -12.57
N ILE A 127 9.55 20.83 -12.05
CA ILE A 127 9.94 21.39 -10.74
C ILE A 127 10.26 22.88 -10.95
N GLU A 128 9.23 23.66 -11.31
CA GLU A 128 9.27 25.11 -11.10
C GLU A 128 9.60 25.34 -9.62
N GLU A 129 10.60 26.18 -9.34
CA GLU A 129 10.86 26.72 -8.01
C GLU A 129 9.54 27.17 -7.41
N LEU A 130 9.05 26.42 -6.41
CA LEU A 130 7.87 26.81 -5.66
C LEU A 130 8.10 28.27 -5.22
N PRO A 131 7.20 29.21 -5.59
CA PRO A 131 7.38 30.59 -5.20
C PRO A 131 7.52 30.64 -3.68
N PRO A 132 8.45 31.45 -3.15
CA PRO A 132 8.69 31.51 -1.71
C PRO A 132 7.35 31.74 -1.02
N GLN A 133 6.95 30.78 -0.20
CA GLN A 133 5.70 30.85 0.55
C GLN A 133 5.85 32.03 1.52
N GLU A 134 5.24 33.17 1.18
CA GLU A 134 5.03 34.27 2.13
C GLU A 134 4.05 33.75 3.20
N ASN A 135 4.63 33.18 4.25
CA ASN A 135 3.99 32.60 5.44
C ASN A 135 3.47 31.16 5.28
N PRO A 136 4.34 30.14 5.43
CA PRO A 136 3.89 28.78 5.63
C PRO A 136 3.25 28.69 7.02
N GLN A 137 1.92 28.66 7.08
CA GLN A 137 1.26 28.04 8.21
C GLN A 137 1.50 26.54 8.10
N THR A 138 2.65 26.11 8.65
CA THR A 138 2.91 24.71 8.94
C THR A 138 1.69 24.19 9.69
N PRO A 139 0.97 23.17 9.18
CA PRO A 139 0.01 22.49 10.03
C PRO A 139 0.79 22.06 11.27
N GLU A 140 0.33 22.51 12.44
CA GLU A 140 0.90 22.14 13.73
C GLU A 140 0.62 20.66 13.93
N PHE A 141 1.43 19.83 13.27
CA PHE A 141 1.60 18.45 13.66
C PHE A 141 2.32 18.51 14.98
N ASP A 142 1.62 18.18 16.07
CA ASP A 142 2.24 17.97 17.37
C ASP A 142 3.42 17.01 17.17
N LEU A 143 4.63 17.57 17.15
CA LEU A 143 5.85 16.81 17.04
C LEU A 143 5.85 15.86 18.23
N ILE A 144 5.96 14.56 17.95
CA ILE A 144 6.06 13.54 18.99
C ILE A 144 7.13 14.00 19.98
N SER A 145 6.70 14.24 21.23
CA SER A 145 7.57 14.78 22.27
C SER A 145 8.74 13.83 22.51
N SER A 146 9.85 14.34 23.04
CA SER A 146 10.99 13.50 23.44
C SER A 146 10.58 12.38 24.39
N GLU A 147 9.58 12.63 25.24
CA GLU A 147 8.98 11.63 26.13
C GLU A 147 8.21 10.56 25.35
N GLN A 148 7.38 10.94 24.38
CA GLN A 148 6.63 10.01 23.54
C GLN A 148 7.56 9.17 22.64
N LYS A 149 8.64 9.76 22.11
CA LYS A 149 9.69 9.02 21.37
C LYS A 149 10.36 7.98 22.26
N THR A 150 10.62 8.34 23.51
CA THR A 150 11.23 7.43 24.50
C THR A 150 10.29 6.28 24.84
N LYS A 151 8.99 6.56 25.04
CA LYS A 151 7.96 5.54 25.26
C LYS A 151 7.79 4.60 24.05
N CYS A 152 7.77 5.13 22.82
CA CYS A 152 7.76 4.31 21.60
C CYS A 152 8.99 3.39 21.51
N LYS A 153 10.18 3.91 21.80
CA LYS A 153 11.42 3.13 21.76
C LYS A 153 11.47 2.07 22.86
N GLN A 154 10.94 2.37 24.04
CA GLN A 154 10.79 1.40 25.12
C GLN A 154 9.78 0.30 24.78
N ALA A 155 8.63 0.65 24.20
CA ALA A 155 7.63 -0.32 23.73
C ALA A 155 8.20 -1.24 22.64
N GLN A 156 8.92 -0.69 21.65
CA GLN A 156 9.60 -1.47 20.60
C GLN A 156 10.66 -2.41 21.16
N ASN A 157 11.40 -1.98 22.18
CA ASN A 157 12.40 -2.81 22.86
C ASN A 157 11.77 -3.93 23.70
N LEU A 158 10.60 -3.69 24.32
CA LEU A 158 9.85 -4.72 25.04
C LEU A 158 9.28 -5.77 24.09
N VAL A 159 8.68 -5.34 22.97
CA VAL A 159 8.18 -6.25 21.92
C VAL A 159 9.32 -7.08 21.31
N SER A 160 10.50 -6.49 21.15
CA SER A 160 11.70 -7.20 20.67
C SER A 160 12.32 -8.15 21.70
N LYS A 161 12.15 -7.89 23.01
CA LYS A 161 12.71 -8.72 24.08
C LYS A 161 11.81 -9.89 24.47
N ASP A 162 10.50 -9.68 24.52
CA ASP A 162 9.57 -10.68 25.03
C ASP A 162 8.99 -11.58 23.94
N GLY A 163 9.23 -11.26 22.66
CA GLY A 163 8.61 -11.97 21.54
C GLY A 163 7.11 -11.72 21.52
N PHE A 164 6.57 -11.36 20.35
CA PHE A 164 5.13 -11.07 20.23
C PHE A 164 4.21 -12.30 20.43
N TRP A 165 4.78 -13.46 20.77
CA TRP A 165 4.07 -14.66 21.18
C TRP A 165 4.70 -15.15 22.48
N GLY A 166 3.93 -15.06 23.58
CA GLY A 166 4.37 -15.47 24.90
C GLY A 166 4.95 -16.87 24.89
N THR A 167 6.04 -17.05 25.63
CA THR A 167 6.63 -18.36 25.90
C THR A 167 5.56 -19.27 26.48
N ALA A 168 5.20 -20.32 25.74
CA ALA A 168 4.45 -21.45 26.25
C ALA A 168 5.24 -22.05 27.43
N ALA A 169 4.62 -22.06 28.61
CA ALA A 169 4.96 -22.93 29.73
C ALA A 169 3.76 -23.83 29.98
#